data_AF-A0AA90SVS9-F1
#
_entry.id   AF-A0AA90SVS9-F1
#
_cell.length_a   1.000
_cell.length_b   1.000
_cell.length_c   1.000
_cell.angle_alpha   90.00
_cell.angle_beta   90.00
_cell.angle_gamma   90.00
#
_symmetry.space_group_name_H-M   'P 1'
#
loop_
_entity.id
_entity.type
_entity.pdbx_description
1 polymer ?
#
loop_
_entity_poly.entity_id
_entity_poly.type
_entity_poly.pdbx_seq_one_letter_code
_entity_poly.pdbx_strand_id
1 'polypeptide(L)'
;MPSIKAFLFVSAALFAASALAADKAKPDFVPDAAVQRAATAYAAQAVATARDQFGIKLDGTDASMVQLEAVLARAHASYVAKSPRPSDEQVMAVARMYGSYLGEVVRLKHGGAWGMAPLGGQTLPGMRTTSGTNFWPWTQASQRISKGAGNNVADYYKVLLSK
;
A
#
# COMPACT_ATOMS: atom_id res chain seq x y z
N MET A 1 -35.23 79.72 3.48
CA MET A 1 -34.37 78.65 4.02
C MET A 1 -34.86 77.31 3.49
N PRO A 2 -34.17 76.64 2.55
CA PRO A 2 -34.46 75.25 2.24
C PRO A 2 -33.36 74.35 2.84
N SER A 3 -33.74 73.35 3.63
CA SER A 3 -32.83 72.30 4.08
C SER A 3 -33.18 70.98 3.40
N ILE A 4 -32.12 70.27 3.05
CA ILE A 4 -31.99 69.16 2.13
C ILE A 4 -32.29 67.82 2.83
N LYS A 5 -33.01 66.97 2.09
CA LYS A 5 -32.99 65.49 1.97
C LYS A 5 -32.37 64.64 3.10
N ALA A 6 -33.07 63.56 3.46
CA ALA A 6 -32.55 62.20 3.26
C ALA A 6 -33.64 61.14 3.47
N PHE A 7 -33.94 60.40 2.40
CA PHE A 7 -34.58 59.09 2.45
C PHE A 7 -33.59 58.09 3.08
N LEU A 8 -34.03 57.29 4.04
CA LEU A 8 -33.32 56.10 4.49
C LEU A 8 -34.26 54.89 4.37
N PHE A 9 -34.12 54.16 3.27
CA PHE A 9 -34.61 52.80 3.12
C PHE A 9 -33.68 51.88 3.92
N VAL A 10 -34.18 51.28 5.00
CA VAL A 10 -33.48 50.20 5.69
C VAL A 10 -33.77 48.91 4.92
N SER A 11 -32.81 48.49 4.09
CA SER A 11 -32.82 47.14 3.50
C SER A 11 -32.31 46.15 4.55
N ALA A 12 -33.17 45.24 4.98
CA ALA A 12 -32.76 44.06 5.74
C ALA A 12 -32.17 43.02 4.77
N ALA A 13 -30.84 42.95 4.69
CA ALA A 13 -30.16 41.88 3.98
C ALA A 13 -30.18 40.61 4.84
N LEU A 14 -30.91 39.59 4.39
CA LEU A 14 -30.86 38.23 4.89
C LEU A 14 -29.47 37.63 4.61
N PHE A 15 -28.66 37.45 5.66
CA PHE A 15 -27.47 36.59 5.59
C PHE A 15 -27.91 35.13 5.64
N ALA A 16 -28.01 34.49 4.48
CA ALA A 16 -28.03 33.04 4.41
C ALA A 16 -26.61 32.53 4.67
N ALA A 17 -26.35 32.07 5.89
CA ALA A 17 -25.14 31.33 6.21
C ALA A 17 -25.24 29.93 5.59
N SER A 18 -24.68 29.75 4.40
CA SER A 18 -24.44 28.41 3.86
C SER A 18 -23.30 27.78 4.67
N ALA A 19 -23.65 26.96 5.66
CA ALA A 19 -22.72 26.04 6.27
C ALA A 19 -22.32 25.01 5.20
N LEU A 20 -21.16 25.22 4.57
CA LEU A 20 -20.46 24.15 3.87
C LEU A 20 -20.19 23.08 4.91
N ALA A 21 -20.95 21.98 4.86
CA ALA A 21 -20.60 20.77 5.58
C ALA A 21 -19.18 20.41 5.11
N ALA A 22 -18.18 20.63 5.98
CA ALA A 22 -16.84 20.17 5.75
C ALA A 22 -16.92 18.65 5.61
N ASP A 23 -16.88 18.17 4.37
CA ASP A 23 -16.84 16.75 4.06
C ASP A 23 -15.64 16.21 4.82
N LYS A 24 -15.87 15.38 5.85
CA LYS A 24 -14.78 14.84 6.67
C LYS A 24 -13.91 14.00 5.75
N ALA A 25 -12.78 14.56 5.32
CA ALA A 25 -11.84 13.88 4.44
C ALA A 25 -11.52 12.50 5.06
N LYS A 26 -11.76 11.44 4.30
CA LYS A 26 -11.45 10.08 4.75
C LYS A 26 -9.96 10.01 5.10
N PRO A 27 -9.60 9.36 6.21
CA PRO A 27 -8.20 9.25 6.60
C PRO A 27 -7.42 8.55 5.49
N ASP A 28 -6.25 9.10 5.18
CA ASP A 28 -5.38 8.64 4.11
C ASP A 28 -4.62 7.35 4.49
N PHE A 29 -4.51 7.02 5.79
CA PHE A 29 -4.34 5.65 6.29
C PHE A 29 -4.62 5.53 7.78
N VAL A 30 -4.98 4.31 8.18
CA VAL A 30 -5.32 3.95 9.56
C VAL A 30 -4.47 2.74 9.96
N PRO A 31 -3.58 2.84 10.97
CA PRO A 31 -2.84 1.68 11.48
C PRO A 31 -3.78 0.55 11.91
N ASP A 32 -3.40 -0.69 11.62
CA ASP A 32 -4.22 -1.87 11.92
C ASP A 32 -3.34 -3.03 12.43
N ALA A 33 -3.51 -3.37 13.71
CA ALA A 33 -2.74 -4.43 14.36
C ALA A 33 -3.08 -5.84 13.85
N ALA A 34 -4.29 -6.07 13.35
CA ALA A 34 -4.65 -7.35 12.76
C ALA A 34 -3.95 -7.54 11.41
N VAL A 35 -3.88 -6.49 10.59
CA VAL A 35 -3.10 -6.49 9.35
C VAL A 35 -1.63 -6.77 9.65
N GLN A 36 -1.04 -6.09 10.64
CA GLN A 36 0.36 -6.31 11.03
C GLN A 36 0.60 -7.76 11.48
N ARG A 37 -0.26 -8.33 12.33
CA ARG A 37 -0.11 -9.72 12.80
C ARG A 37 -0.17 -10.71 11.64
N ALA A 38 -1.13 -10.53 10.73
CA ALA A 38 -1.24 -11.37 9.53
C ALA A 38 0.02 -11.25 8.66
N ALA A 39 0.49 -10.03 8.40
CA ALA A 39 1.71 -9.80 7.62
C ALA A 39 2.94 -10.44 8.26
N THR A 40 3.09 -10.33 9.59
CA THR A 40 4.21 -10.96 10.31
C THR A 40 4.21 -12.48 10.12
N ALA A 41 3.05 -13.13 10.24
CA ALA A 41 2.92 -14.57 10.03
C ALA A 41 3.22 -14.97 8.57
N TYR A 42 2.70 -14.20 7.61
CA TYR A 42 2.96 -14.42 6.18
C TYR A 42 4.43 -14.22 5.80
N ALA A 43 5.12 -13.25 6.40
CA ALA A 43 6.55 -13.03 6.18
C ALA A 43 7.38 -14.22 6.68
N ALA A 44 7.04 -14.79 7.84
CA ALA A 44 7.68 -16.01 8.34
C ALA A 44 7.45 -17.20 7.38
N GLN A 45 6.22 -17.34 6.86
CA GLN A 45 5.91 -18.37 5.86
C GLN A 45 6.69 -18.17 4.56
N ALA A 46 6.91 -16.92 4.13
CA ALA A 46 7.71 -16.61 2.95
C ALA A 46 9.17 -17.06 3.09
N VAL A 47 9.78 -16.85 4.28
CA VAL A 47 11.15 -17.30 4.56
C VAL A 47 11.26 -18.82 4.45
N ALA A 48 10.36 -19.56 5.09
CA ALA A 48 10.33 -21.02 5.03
C ALA A 48 10.14 -21.51 3.59
N THR A 49 9.15 -20.94 2.88
CA THR A 49 8.79 -21.36 1.52
C THR A 49 9.90 -21.07 0.52
N ALA A 50 10.56 -19.91 0.62
CA ALA A 50 11.68 -19.57 -0.26
C ALA A 50 12.86 -20.53 -0.09
N ARG A 51 13.17 -20.91 1.16
CA ARG A 51 14.18 -21.91 1.47
C ARG A 51 13.79 -23.27 0.91
N ASP A 52 12.59 -23.75 1.24
CA ASP A 52 12.17 -25.13 1.00
C ASP A 52 11.87 -25.41 -0.48
N GLN A 53 11.31 -24.44 -1.20
CA GLN A 53 10.93 -24.62 -2.61
C GLN A 53 12.00 -24.18 -3.59
N PHE A 54 12.82 -23.19 -3.24
CA PHE A 54 13.75 -22.57 -4.18
C PHE A 54 15.22 -22.61 -3.73
N GLY A 55 15.51 -23.04 -2.49
CA GLY A 55 16.85 -22.97 -1.93
C GLY A 55 17.35 -21.55 -1.70
N ILE A 56 16.44 -20.57 -1.60
CA ILE A 56 16.79 -19.14 -1.49
C ILE A 56 16.61 -18.67 -0.06
N LYS A 57 17.66 -18.08 0.52
CA LYS A 57 17.62 -17.50 1.86
C LYS A 57 17.02 -16.09 1.81
N LEU A 58 15.98 -15.88 2.61
CA LEU A 58 15.41 -14.58 2.93
C LEU A 58 15.72 -14.30 4.41
N ASP A 59 16.57 -13.31 4.71
CA ASP A 59 17.18 -13.10 6.04
C ASP A 59 16.74 -11.81 6.76
N GLY A 60 15.75 -11.12 6.23
CA GLY A 60 15.18 -9.90 6.80
C GLY A 60 16.05 -8.65 6.63
N THR A 61 17.10 -8.69 5.81
CA THR A 61 17.96 -7.53 5.52
C THR A 61 17.53 -6.77 4.28
N ASP A 62 17.98 -5.52 4.11
CA ASP A 62 17.74 -4.76 2.88
C ASP A 62 18.35 -5.46 1.66
N ALA A 63 19.52 -6.09 1.85
CA ALA A 63 20.20 -6.86 0.81
C ALA A 63 19.33 -8.04 0.30
N SER A 64 18.48 -8.60 1.17
CA SER A 64 17.59 -9.72 0.83
C SER A 64 16.53 -9.41 -0.23
N MET A 65 16.34 -8.15 -0.61
CA MET A 65 15.38 -7.76 -1.66
C MET A 65 15.77 -8.32 -3.02
N VAL A 66 17.07 -8.52 -3.29
CA VAL A 66 17.54 -9.19 -4.50
C VAL A 66 17.11 -10.65 -4.51
N GLN A 67 17.19 -11.33 -3.36
CA GLN A 67 16.75 -12.72 -3.19
C GLN A 67 15.22 -12.82 -3.28
N LEU A 68 14.48 -11.87 -2.70
CA LEU A 68 13.03 -11.81 -2.84
C LEU A 68 12.60 -11.67 -4.31
N GLU A 69 13.25 -10.79 -5.07
CA GLU A 69 13.01 -10.66 -6.50
C GLU A 69 13.30 -11.97 -7.25
N ALA A 70 14.40 -12.66 -6.90
CA ALA A 70 14.73 -13.95 -7.50
C ALA A 70 13.68 -15.05 -7.19
N VAL A 71 13.03 -14.98 -6.02
CA VAL A 71 11.89 -15.85 -5.66
C VAL A 71 10.67 -15.50 -6.51
N LEU A 72 10.31 -14.22 -6.61
CA LEU A 72 9.16 -13.78 -7.39
C LEU A 72 9.33 -14.01 -8.90
N ALA A 73 10.56 -13.98 -9.41
CA ALA A 73 10.87 -14.39 -10.77
C ALA A 73 10.52 -15.87 -11.02
N ARG A 74 10.86 -16.77 -10.07
CA ARG A 74 10.49 -18.19 -10.13
C ARG A 74 8.98 -18.40 -9.99
N ALA A 75 8.32 -17.61 -9.14
CA ALA A 75 6.87 -17.61 -9.01
C ALA A 75 6.18 -17.18 -10.31
N HIS A 76 6.70 -16.15 -10.99
CA HIS A 76 6.20 -15.73 -12.32
C HIS A 76 6.42 -16.82 -13.38
N ALA A 77 7.60 -17.45 -13.42
CA ALA A 77 7.86 -18.57 -14.33
C ALA A 77 6.85 -19.71 -14.13
N SER A 78 6.55 -20.05 -12.88
CA SER A 78 5.51 -21.04 -12.54
C SER A 78 4.10 -20.60 -12.94
N TYR A 79 3.78 -19.30 -12.82
CA TYR A 79 2.50 -18.74 -13.23
C TYR A 79 2.28 -18.86 -14.75
N VAL A 80 3.30 -18.53 -15.56
CA VAL A 80 3.19 -18.58 -17.03
C VAL A 80 3.24 -20.00 -17.59
N ALA A 81 3.86 -20.95 -16.90
CA ALA A 81 3.96 -22.35 -17.33
C ALA A 81 2.66 -23.17 -17.15
N LYS A 82 1.70 -22.66 -16.36
CA LYS A 82 0.43 -23.36 -16.08
C LYS A 82 -0.66 -23.01 -17.09
N SER A 83 -1.44 -24.03 -17.48
CA SER A 83 -2.65 -23.89 -18.29
C SER A 83 -3.79 -24.71 -17.67
N PRO A 84 -4.90 -24.07 -17.24
CA PRO A 84 -5.14 -22.62 -17.24
C PRO A 84 -4.18 -21.90 -16.28
N ARG A 85 -4.00 -20.59 -16.49
CA ARG A 85 -3.23 -19.76 -15.55
C ARG A 85 -3.93 -19.73 -14.19
N PRO A 86 -3.17 -19.63 -13.08
CA PRO A 86 -3.75 -19.42 -11.75
C PRO A 86 -4.67 -18.20 -11.70
N SER A 87 -5.74 -18.27 -10.91
CA SER A 87 -6.65 -17.14 -10.69
C SER A 87 -6.00 -16.02 -9.89
N ASP A 88 -6.59 -14.82 -9.93
CA ASP A 88 -6.11 -13.68 -9.15
C ASP A 88 -6.09 -13.96 -7.64
N GLU A 89 -7.06 -14.74 -7.13
CA GLU A 89 -7.10 -15.16 -5.74
C GLU A 89 -5.91 -16.09 -5.39
N GLN A 90 -5.61 -17.05 -6.27
CA GLN A 90 -4.45 -17.94 -6.09
C GLN A 90 -3.13 -17.16 -6.15
N VAL A 91 -3.01 -16.20 -7.06
CA VAL A 91 -1.85 -15.29 -7.11
C VAL A 91 -1.76 -14.46 -5.84
N MET A 92 -2.87 -13.91 -5.36
CA MET A 92 -2.90 -13.09 -4.15
C MET A 92 -2.53 -13.88 -2.90
N ALA A 93 -2.89 -15.16 -2.80
CA ALA A 93 -2.48 -16.02 -1.70
C ALA A 93 -0.95 -16.13 -1.59
N VAL A 94 -0.26 -16.31 -2.73
CA VAL A 94 1.22 -16.32 -2.79
C VAL A 94 1.79 -14.92 -2.56
N ALA A 95 1.15 -13.88 -3.12
CA ALA A 95 1.59 -12.51 -2.98
C ALA A 95 1.51 -11.98 -1.54
N ARG A 96 0.55 -12.43 -0.74
CA ARG A 96 0.47 -12.10 0.70
C ARG A 96 1.72 -12.55 1.43
N MET A 97 2.28 -13.72 1.13
CA MET A 97 3.53 -14.19 1.74
C MET A 97 4.72 -13.29 1.38
N TYR A 98 5.07 -13.24 0.10
CA TYR A 98 6.28 -12.53 -0.35
C TYR A 98 6.16 -11.01 -0.24
N GLY A 99 4.95 -10.46 -0.44
CA GLY A 99 4.67 -9.06 -0.16
C GLY A 99 4.75 -8.74 1.32
N SER A 100 4.31 -9.62 2.21
CA SER A 100 4.48 -9.37 3.65
C SER A 100 5.95 -9.39 4.05
N TYR A 101 6.77 -10.25 3.44
CA TYR A 101 8.21 -10.21 3.66
C TYR A 101 8.82 -8.85 3.27
N LEU A 102 8.48 -8.33 2.08
CA LEU A 102 8.87 -6.98 1.65
C LEU A 102 8.47 -5.92 2.70
N GLY A 103 7.20 -5.93 3.13
CA GLY A 103 6.70 -4.96 4.10
C GLY A 103 7.33 -5.09 5.49
N GLU A 104 7.59 -6.31 5.97
CA GLU A 104 8.26 -6.54 7.25
C GLU A 104 9.72 -6.10 7.22
N VAL A 105 10.43 -6.25 6.10
CA VAL A 105 11.77 -5.66 5.96
C VAL A 105 11.70 -4.14 6.05
N VAL A 106 10.74 -3.48 5.37
CA VAL A 106 10.53 -2.03 5.53
C VAL A 106 10.26 -1.67 6.99
N ARG A 107 9.27 -2.32 7.62
CA ARG A 107 8.85 -2.03 9.00
C ARG A 107 9.99 -2.17 10.01
N LEU A 108 10.75 -3.26 9.92
CA LEU A 108 11.78 -3.62 10.90
C LEU A 108 13.09 -2.84 10.69
N LYS A 109 13.38 -2.38 9.47
CA LYS A 109 14.65 -1.70 9.15
C LYS A 109 14.52 -0.19 9.02
N HIS A 110 13.40 0.28 8.49
CA HIS A 110 13.17 1.70 8.15
C HIS A 110 12.00 2.31 8.92
N GLY A 111 11.31 1.49 9.72
CA GLY A 111 10.08 1.89 10.41
C GLY A 111 8.87 1.89 9.49
N GLY A 112 7.82 2.55 9.95
CA GLY A 112 6.51 2.53 9.30
C GLY A 112 5.53 1.56 9.96
N ALA A 113 4.32 1.53 9.44
CA ALA A 113 3.22 0.79 10.05
C ALA A 113 2.38 0.08 9.00
N TRP A 114 1.90 -1.10 9.34
CA TRP A 114 0.82 -1.76 8.61
C TRP A 114 -0.52 -1.16 8.99
N GLY A 115 -1.43 -1.15 8.04
CA GLY A 115 -2.75 -0.59 8.23
C GLY A 115 -3.63 -0.71 7.01
N MET A 116 -4.65 0.13 6.97
CA MET A 116 -5.61 0.24 5.88
C MET A 116 -5.40 1.57 5.17
N ALA A 117 -5.26 1.55 3.83
CA ALA A 117 -5.01 2.71 2.99
C ALA A 117 -5.86 2.70 1.72
N PRO A 118 -6.25 3.88 1.18
CA PRO A 118 -7.01 3.97 -0.05
C PRO A 118 -6.15 3.66 -1.28
N LEU A 119 -6.60 2.73 -2.13
CA LEU A 119 -6.01 2.40 -3.43
C LEU A 119 -7.14 2.19 -4.45
N GLY A 120 -7.13 2.97 -5.54
CA GLY A 120 -8.11 2.78 -6.63
C GLY A 120 -9.58 2.88 -6.21
N GLY A 121 -9.90 3.75 -5.25
CA GLY A 121 -11.27 3.92 -4.74
C GLY A 121 -11.70 2.89 -3.67
N GLN A 122 -10.84 1.93 -3.32
CA GLN A 122 -11.06 0.96 -2.25
C GLN A 122 -10.12 1.21 -1.08
N THR A 123 -10.47 0.74 0.12
CA THR A 123 -9.55 0.72 1.26
C THR A 123 -8.98 -0.68 1.42
N LEU A 124 -7.67 -0.82 1.24
CA LEU A 124 -6.97 -2.11 1.23
C LEU A 124 -5.85 -2.15 2.27
N PRO A 125 -5.47 -3.36 2.74
CA PRO A 125 -4.27 -3.54 3.55
C PRO A 125 -3.04 -3.01 2.83
N GLY A 126 -2.29 -2.15 3.52
CA GLY A 126 -1.08 -1.53 3.01
C GLY A 126 -0.17 -1.09 4.15
N MET A 127 0.83 -0.30 3.79
CA MET A 127 1.80 0.23 4.72
C MET A 127 1.98 1.72 4.52
N ARG A 128 2.33 2.39 5.61
CA ARG A 128 2.79 3.77 5.63
C ARG A 128 4.22 3.83 6.12
N THR A 129 5.10 4.42 5.32
CA THR A 129 6.47 4.75 5.71
C THR A 129 6.49 5.88 6.74
N THR A 130 7.63 6.08 7.41
CA THR A 130 7.84 7.20 8.34
C THR A 130 7.81 8.57 7.64
N SER A 131 8.10 8.64 6.33
CA SER A 131 7.94 9.84 5.50
C SER A 131 6.49 10.11 5.08
N GLY A 132 5.54 9.26 5.47
CA GLY A 132 4.11 9.42 5.17
C GLY A 132 3.67 8.81 3.83
N THR A 133 4.58 8.21 3.06
CA THR A 133 4.25 7.53 1.81
C THR A 133 3.50 6.23 2.07
N ASN A 134 2.33 6.07 1.46
CA ASN A 134 1.59 4.81 1.43
C ASN A 134 2.09 3.88 0.32
N PHE A 135 2.12 2.58 0.60
CA PHE A 135 2.41 1.54 -0.38
C PHE A 135 1.71 0.23 -0.07
N TRP A 136 1.62 -0.67 -1.06
CA TRP A 136 0.85 -1.92 -0.97
C TRP A 136 1.70 -3.13 -1.33
N PRO A 137 2.45 -3.70 -0.35
CA PRO A 137 3.41 -4.77 -0.61
C PRO A 137 2.80 -6.00 -1.29
N TRP A 138 1.58 -6.40 -0.89
CA TRP A 138 0.87 -7.55 -1.46
C TRP A 138 0.49 -7.30 -2.93
N THR A 139 0.06 -6.08 -3.24
CA THR A 139 -0.24 -5.66 -4.61
C THR A 139 1.03 -5.68 -5.46
N GLN A 140 2.16 -5.20 -4.96
CA GLN A 140 3.44 -5.22 -5.68
C GLN A 140 3.90 -6.65 -6.00
N ALA A 141 3.86 -7.55 -5.02
CA ALA A 141 4.19 -8.96 -5.25
C ALA A 141 3.23 -9.63 -6.25
N SER A 142 1.92 -9.35 -6.16
CA SER A 142 0.93 -9.89 -7.10
C SER A 142 1.18 -9.42 -8.53
N GLN A 143 1.46 -8.14 -8.71
CA GLN A 143 1.81 -7.58 -10.03
C GLN A 143 3.11 -8.20 -10.56
N ARG A 144 4.12 -8.42 -9.70
CA ARG A 144 5.35 -9.10 -10.11
C ARG A 144 5.13 -10.53 -10.57
N ILE A 145 4.26 -11.28 -9.90
CA ILE A 145 3.93 -12.66 -10.24
C ILE A 145 3.12 -12.73 -11.53
N SER A 146 2.13 -11.86 -11.72
CA SER A 146 1.19 -11.94 -12.85
C SER A 146 1.66 -11.21 -14.10
N LYS A 147 2.36 -10.07 -13.95
CA LYS A 147 2.76 -9.17 -15.04
C LYS A 147 4.26 -9.22 -15.36
N GLY A 148 5.05 -9.93 -14.57
CA GLY A 148 6.47 -10.19 -14.86
C GLY A 148 7.42 -9.07 -14.46
N ALA A 149 8.60 -9.06 -15.09
CA ALA A 149 9.79 -8.33 -14.63
C ALA A 149 9.65 -6.80 -14.60
N GLY A 150 8.69 -6.21 -15.33
CA GLY A 150 8.41 -4.77 -15.25
C GLY A 150 7.94 -4.30 -13.86
N ASN A 151 7.59 -5.22 -12.96
CA ASN A 151 7.19 -4.93 -11.58
C ASN A 151 8.24 -5.43 -10.57
N ASN A 152 9.52 -5.31 -10.91
CA ASN A 152 10.64 -5.76 -10.08
C ASN A 152 10.57 -5.18 -8.66
N VAL A 153 10.56 -6.05 -7.65
CA VAL A 153 10.36 -5.61 -6.26
C VAL A 153 11.62 -5.02 -5.64
N ALA A 154 12.81 -5.44 -6.07
CA ALA A 154 14.07 -4.89 -5.57
C ALA A 154 14.26 -3.44 -6.05
N ASP A 155 13.90 -3.15 -7.30
CA ASP A 155 13.95 -1.78 -7.83
C ASP A 155 12.86 -0.91 -7.23
N TYR A 156 11.65 -1.45 -7.07
CA TYR A 156 10.58 -0.76 -6.34
C TYR A 156 11.01 -0.38 -4.92
N TYR A 157 11.64 -1.31 -4.19
CA TYR A 157 12.12 -1.08 -2.83
C TYR A 157 13.16 0.05 -2.75
N LYS A 158 14.12 0.09 -3.67
CA LYS A 158 15.11 1.18 -3.74
C LYS A 158 14.44 2.54 -3.92
N VAL A 159 13.48 2.63 -4.84
CA VAL A 159 12.72 3.87 -5.11
C VAL A 159 11.84 4.27 -3.91
N LEU A 160 11.26 3.30 -3.22
CA LEU A 160 10.45 3.56 -2.04
C LEU A 160 11.28 4.22 -0.93
N LEU A 161 12.51 3.75 -0.71
CA LEU A 161 13.39 4.27 0.34
C LEU A 161 14.08 5.59 -0.01
N SER A 162 14.04 6.03 -1.27
CA SER A 162 14.61 7.31 -1.69
C SER A 162 13.64 8.49 -1.56
N LYS A 163 12.49 8.31 -0.88
CA LYS A 163 11.43 9.31 -0.71
C LYS A 163 11.33 9.80 0.73
#